data_AF-A0A8S3TAC7-F1
#
_entry.id   AF-A0A8S3TAC7-F1
#
_cell.length_a   1.000
_cell.length_b   1.000
_cell.length_c   1.000
_cell.angle_alpha   90.00
_cell.angle_beta   90.00
_cell.angle_gamma   90.00
#
_symmetry.space_group_name_H-M   'P 1'
#
loop_
_entity.id
_entity.type
_entity.pdbx_description
1 polymer ?
#
loop_
_entity_poly.entity_id
_entity_poly.type
_entity_poly.pdbx_seq_one_letter_code
_entity_poly.pdbx_strand_id
1 'polypeptide(L)'
;MDCNLEYPSESPDISALSEDKFLLKLNNFPQTDGCSPVKYLQSSFTDCSERSQRRYIQKAKDCVDLVLSTICPGEGDLLAEVLFPSTNDQKNQMIAADPLLIALTDSFNKAETWTLRQQLLSIISKDKSFDEVSMLIPGLTRYRYYMSRHHEESEGCGMPILVKDTKRQRIE
;
A
#
# COMPACT_ATOMS: atom_id res chain seq x y z
N MET A 1 -45.81 -56.25 -15.68
CA MET A 1 -45.94 -54.82 -15.36
C MET A 1 -44.71 -54.44 -14.59
N ASP A 2 -43.96 -53.52 -15.17
CA ASP A 2 -42.52 -53.40 -15.09
C ASP A 2 -42.03 -52.77 -13.78
N CYS A 3 -41.01 -53.40 -13.19
CA CYS A 3 -40.16 -52.79 -12.19
C CYS A 3 -39.02 -52.08 -12.91
N ASN A 4 -39.07 -50.76 -13.01
CA ASN A 4 -37.93 -49.91 -13.36
C ASN A 4 -37.83 -48.78 -12.33
N LEU A 5 -36.98 -49.00 -11.32
CA LEU A 5 -36.38 -47.92 -10.53
C LEU A 5 -34.96 -47.73 -11.09
N GLU A 6 -34.84 -46.83 -12.06
CA GLU A 6 -33.55 -46.28 -12.47
C GLU A 6 -33.01 -45.45 -11.30
N TYR A 7 -31.94 -45.94 -10.68
CA TYR A 7 -31.07 -45.12 -9.84
C TYR A 7 -30.11 -44.36 -10.77
N PRO A 8 -30.07 -43.02 -10.75
CA PRO A 8 -28.98 -42.29 -11.38
C PRO A 8 -27.71 -42.53 -10.58
N SER A 9 -26.77 -43.26 -11.17
CA SER A 9 -25.39 -43.31 -10.72
C SER A 9 -24.71 -41.98 -11.04
N GLU A 10 -24.88 -40.98 -10.19
CA GLU A 10 -24.00 -39.82 -10.21
C GLU A 10 -22.70 -40.20 -9.49
N SER A 11 -21.70 -40.54 -10.29
CA SER A 11 -20.31 -40.70 -9.87
C SER A 11 -19.84 -39.47 -9.08
N PRO A 12 -19.15 -39.63 -7.94
CA PRO A 12 -18.59 -38.49 -7.22
C PRO A 12 -17.57 -37.78 -8.10
N ASP A 13 -17.75 -36.46 -8.25
CA ASP A 13 -16.87 -35.56 -8.97
C ASP A 13 -15.43 -35.67 -8.42
N ILE A 14 -14.55 -36.26 -9.23
CA ILE A 14 -13.17 -36.62 -8.88
C ILE A 14 -12.29 -35.36 -8.70
N SER A 15 -12.76 -34.19 -9.16
CA SER A 15 -12.02 -32.93 -9.02
C SER A 15 -11.97 -32.39 -7.58
N ALA A 16 -13.02 -32.63 -6.77
CA ALA A 16 -13.10 -32.18 -5.38
C ALA A 16 -12.16 -32.95 -4.42
N LEU A 17 -11.81 -34.19 -4.75
CA LEU A 17 -10.96 -35.05 -3.90
C LEU A 17 -9.48 -34.63 -3.88
N SER A 18 -9.03 -33.89 -4.90
CA SER A 18 -7.64 -33.44 -5.03
C SER A 18 -7.35 -32.19 -4.20
N GLU A 19 -8.30 -31.24 -4.17
CA GLU A 19 -8.15 -29.96 -3.45
C GLU A 19 -8.16 -30.15 -1.92
N ASP A 20 -8.98 -31.09 -1.43
CA ASP A 20 -9.06 -31.44 -0.01
C ASP A 20 -7.74 -31.97 0.54
N LYS A 21 -6.95 -32.71 -0.25
CA LYS A 21 -5.68 -33.28 0.22
C LYS A 21 -4.65 -32.19 0.57
N PHE A 22 -4.61 -31.10 -0.18
CA PHE A 22 -3.71 -29.98 0.11
C PHE A 22 -4.18 -29.18 1.32
N LEU A 23 -5.48 -28.94 1.46
CA LEU A 23 -6.04 -28.29 2.64
C LEU A 23 -5.84 -29.11 3.91
N LEU A 24 -5.99 -30.43 3.83
CA LEU A 24 -5.71 -31.34 4.95
C LEU A 24 -4.24 -31.26 5.37
N LYS A 25 -3.31 -31.30 4.41
CA LYS A 25 -1.87 -31.11 4.69
C LYS A 25 -1.58 -29.74 5.28
N LEU A 26 -2.18 -28.69 4.72
CA LEU A 26 -2.02 -27.33 5.21
C LEU A 26 -2.58 -27.19 6.62
N ASN A 27 -3.66 -27.87 6.97
CA ASN A 27 -4.26 -27.85 8.31
C ASN A 27 -3.48 -28.67 9.35
N ASN A 28 -2.71 -29.68 8.95
CA ASN A 28 -1.85 -30.40 9.89
C ASN A 28 -0.76 -29.52 10.49
N PHE A 29 -0.33 -28.49 9.76
CA PHE A 29 0.73 -27.57 10.16
C PHE A 29 0.32 -26.57 11.26
N PRO A 30 -0.77 -25.77 11.14
CA PRO A 30 -1.23 -24.87 12.19
C PRO A 30 -1.86 -25.61 13.39
N GLN A 31 -2.21 -26.89 13.26
CA GLN A 31 -2.71 -27.69 14.38
C GLN A 31 -1.64 -27.98 15.44
N THR A 32 -0.34 -27.96 15.09
CA THR A 32 0.74 -28.13 16.08
C THR A 32 0.88 -26.92 17.00
N ASP A 33 0.48 -25.74 16.54
CA ASP A 33 0.65 -24.46 17.25
C ASP A 33 -0.67 -23.89 17.81
N GLY A 34 -1.73 -24.72 17.88
CA GLY A 34 -3.01 -24.35 18.51
C GLY A 34 -3.88 -23.42 17.68
N CYS A 35 -3.60 -23.26 16.38
CA CYS A 35 -4.36 -22.41 15.49
C CYS A 35 -5.62 -23.12 14.94
N SER A 36 -6.71 -22.36 14.75
CA SER A 36 -7.95 -22.89 14.15
C SER A 36 -7.71 -23.42 12.72
N PRO A 37 -8.44 -24.45 12.27
CA PRO A 37 -8.26 -24.97 10.92
C PRO A 37 -8.66 -23.93 9.86
N VAL A 38 -7.86 -23.86 8.80
CA VAL A 38 -8.12 -23.10 7.58
C VAL A 38 -9.27 -23.77 6.83
N LYS A 39 -10.26 -22.97 6.47
CA LYS A 39 -11.43 -23.39 5.68
C LYS A 39 -11.31 -22.82 4.27
N TYR A 40 -11.82 -23.54 3.28
CA TYR A 40 -11.91 -23.03 1.92
C TYR A 40 -12.99 -21.96 1.80
N LEU A 41 -12.70 -20.97 0.97
CA LEU A 41 -13.64 -19.92 0.62
C LEU A 41 -14.64 -20.49 -0.39
N GLN A 42 -15.94 -20.43 -0.07
CA GLN A 42 -17.02 -21.01 -0.89
C GLN A 42 -17.45 -20.11 -2.06
N SER A 43 -17.08 -18.83 -2.02
CA SER A 43 -17.53 -17.79 -2.94
C SER A 43 -16.36 -16.91 -3.35
N SER A 44 -16.50 -16.07 -4.38
CA SER A 44 -15.45 -15.12 -4.72
C SER A 44 -15.11 -14.23 -3.52
N PHE A 45 -13.83 -13.89 -3.34
CA PHE A 45 -13.36 -13.01 -2.26
C PHE A 45 -14.00 -11.62 -2.35
N THR A 46 -14.26 -11.13 -3.58
CA THR A 46 -14.92 -9.83 -3.83
C THR A 46 -16.37 -9.80 -3.38
N ASP A 47 -17.04 -10.95 -3.37
CA ASP A 47 -18.48 -11.07 -3.12
C ASP A 47 -18.78 -11.40 -1.66
N CYS A 48 -17.72 -11.63 -0.86
CA CYS A 48 -17.83 -11.87 0.56
C CYS A 48 -18.14 -10.58 1.34
N SER A 49 -18.83 -10.73 2.48
CA SER A 49 -18.97 -9.63 3.43
C SER A 49 -17.61 -9.17 3.94
N GLU A 50 -17.50 -7.87 4.30
CA GLU A 50 -16.28 -7.28 4.87
C GLU A 50 -15.77 -8.07 6.09
N ARG A 51 -16.70 -8.58 6.93
CA ARG A 51 -16.38 -9.43 8.08
C ARG A 51 -15.71 -10.74 7.65
N SER A 52 -16.22 -11.38 6.62
CA SER A 52 -15.63 -12.61 6.07
C SER A 52 -14.26 -12.32 5.45
N GLN A 53 -14.14 -11.26 4.64
CA GLN A 53 -12.86 -10.85 4.06
C GLN A 53 -11.80 -10.62 5.13
N ARG A 54 -12.10 -9.82 6.16
CA ARG A 54 -11.18 -9.60 7.30
C ARG A 54 -10.76 -10.90 7.95
N ARG A 55 -11.69 -11.83 8.17
CA ARG A 55 -11.39 -13.14 8.76
C ARG A 55 -10.42 -13.96 7.90
N TYR A 56 -10.62 -13.98 6.57
CA TYR A 56 -9.71 -14.69 5.67
C TYR A 56 -8.35 -14.00 5.55
N ILE A 57 -8.30 -12.67 5.52
CA ILE A 57 -7.04 -11.90 5.55
C ILE A 57 -6.26 -12.22 6.83
N GLN A 58 -6.91 -12.15 7.99
CA GLN A 58 -6.25 -12.45 9.26
C GLN A 58 -5.74 -13.88 9.26
N LYS A 59 -6.55 -14.83 8.78
CA LYS A 59 -6.14 -16.24 8.73
C LYS A 59 -4.94 -16.47 7.81
N ALA A 60 -4.89 -15.79 6.67
CA ALA A 60 -3.75 -15.85 5.77
C ALA A 60 -2.49 -15.27 6.43
N LYS A 61 -2.60 -14.14 7.12
CA LYS A 61 -1.49 -13.55 7.89
C LYS A 61 -0.96 -14.53 8.94
N ASP A 62 -1.84 -15.08 9.78
CA ASP A 62 -1.44 -16.04 10.81
C ASP A 62 -0.70 -17.25 10.21
N CYS A 63 -1.12 -17.73 9.03
CA CYS A 63 -0.45 -18.84 8.36
C CYS A 63 0.93 -18.45 7.81
N VAL A 64 1.06 -17.26 7.22
CA VAL A 64 2.33 -16.74 6.72
C VAL A 64 3.30 -16.54 7.89
N ASP A 65 2.86 -15.90 8.97
CA ASP A 65 3.66 -15.64 10.17
C ASP A 65 4.16 -16.95 10.79
N LEU A 66 3.28 -17.96 10.84
CA LEU A 66 3.65 -19.29 11.32
C LEU A 66 4.71 -19.93 10.43
N VAL A 67 4.50 -19.95 9.11
CA VAL A 67 5.46 -20.52 8.16
C VAL A 67 6.80 -19.79 8.25
N LEU A 68 6.82 -18.46 8.30
CA LEU A 68 8.05 -17.69 8.43
C LEU A 68 8.77 -17.97 9.74
N SER A 69 8.03 -18.11 10.85
CA SER A 69 8.58 -18.48 12.16
C SER A 69 9.17 -19.89 12.16
N THR A 70 8.62 -20.82 11.39
CA THR A 70 9.20 -22.17 11.26
C THR A 70 10.43 -22.23 10.36
N ILE A 71 10.48 -21.40 9.31
CA ILE A 71 11.64 -21.33 8.40
C ILE A 71 12.79 -20.59 9.08
N CYS A 72 12.49 -19.49 9.77
CA CYS A 72 13.46 -18.62 10.41
C CYS A 72 13.07 -18.35 11.87
N PRO A 73 13.39 -19.28 12.80
CA PRO A 73 13.02 -19.12 14.20
C PRO A 73 13.72 -17.89 14.81
N GLY A 74 12.93 -16.96 15.34
CA GLY A 74 13.42 -15.74 15.99
C GLY A 74 13.63 -14.53 15.06
N GLU A 75 13.69 -14.73 13.74
CA GLU A 75 13.88 -13.65 12.74
C GLU A 75 12.84 -13.72 11.61
N GLY A 76 11.70 -14.38 11.84
CA GLY A 76 10.62 -14.48 10.86
C GLY A 76 10.10 -13.12 10.38
N ASP A 77 10.09 -12.13 11.27
CA ASP A 77 9.68 -10.75 10.96
C ASP A 77 10.60 -10.08 9.93
N LEU A 78 11.92 -10.26 10.05
CA LEU A 78 12.88 -9.73 9.08
C LEU A 78 12.70 -10.37 7.71
N LEU A 79 12.41 -11.68 7.68
CA LEU A 79 12.11 -12.38 6.43
C LEU A 79 10.79 -11.89 5.82
N ALA A 80 9.79 -11.58 6.65
CA ALA A 80 8.52 -11.00 6.21
C ALA A 80 8.74 -9.63 5.55
N GLU A 81 9.55 -8.76 6.17
CA GLU A 81 9.88 -7.43 5.65
C GLU A 81 10.57 -7.49 4.28
N VAL A 82 11.46 -8.47 4.08
CA VAL A 82 12.16 -8.66 2.81
C VAL A 82 11.24 -9.24 1.73
N LEU A 83 10.36 -10.18 2.09
CA LEU A 83 9.49 -10.89 1.14
C LEU A 83 8.25 -10.07 0.74
N PHE A 84 7.67 -9.36 1.72
CA PHE A 84 6.52 -8.51 1.57
C PHE A 84 6.93 -7.06 1.88
N PRO A 85 7.81 -6.46 1.06
CA PRO A 85 8.17 -5.07 1.25
C PRO A 85 6.86 -4.27 1.24
N SER A 86 6.67 -3.43 2.27
CA SER A 86 5.45 -2.66 2.40
C SER A 86 5.19 -1.97 1.06
N THR A 87 3.95 -1.96 0.58
CA THR A 87 3.62 -1.31 -0.70
C THR A 87 4.03 0.17 -0.68
N ASN A 88 4.03 0.76 0.52
CA ASN A 88 4.61 2.06 0.78
C ASN A 88 6.12 2.07 0.50
N ASP A 89 6.92 1.13 1.00
CA ASP A 89 8.38 1.10 0.81
C ASP A 89 8.78 0.91 -0.66
N GLN A 90 8.06 0.09 -1.42
CA GLN A 90 8.29 -0.03 -2.88
C GLN A 90 7.95 1.27 -3.60
N LYS A 91 6.79 1.86 -3.29
CA LYS A 91 6.37 3.15 -3.86
C LYS A 91 7.34 4.27 -3.47
N ASN A 92 7.85 4.24 -2.25
CA ASN A 92 8.83 5.18 -1.71
C ASN A 92 10.18 5.02 -2.40
N GLN A 93 10.65 3.79 -2.63
CA GLN A 93 11.86 3.53 -3.42
C GLN A 93 11.71 4.02 -4.86
N MET A 94 10.56 3.79 -5.50
CA MET A 94 10.32 4.28 -6.87
C MET A 94 10.28 5.81 -6.94
N ILE A 95 9.64 6.47 -5.96
CA ILE A 95 9.59 7.94 -5.89
C ILE A 95 10.98 8.52 -5.59
N ALA A 96 11.75 7.89 -4.70
CA ALA A 96 13.11 8.30 -4.34
C ALA A 96 14.15 7.97 -5.42
N ALA A 97 13.84 7.07 -6.36
CA ALA A 97 14.73 6.71 -7.47
C ALA A 97 14.59 7.61 -8.70
N ASP A 98 13.57 8.49 -8.77
CA ASP A 98 13.40 9.40 -9.90
C ASP A 98 14.49 10.50 -9.89
N PRO A 99 15.43 10.50 -10.85
CA PRO A 99 16.54 11.45 -10.86
C PRO A 99 16.09 12.92 -10.91
N LEU A 100 14.93 13.18 -11.53
CA LEU A 100 14.37 14.52 -11.61
C LEU A 100 13.88 14.98 -10.23
N LEU A 101 13.14 14.13 -9.51
CA LEU A 101 12.67 14.45 -8.16
C LEU A 101 13.82 14.64 -7.19
N ILE A 102 14.88 13.83 -7.29
CA ILE A 102 16.11 14.02 -6.50
C ILE A 102 16.71 15.40 -6.77
N ALA A 103 16.90 15.76 -8.05
CA ALA A 103 17.49 17.05 -8.42
C ALA A 103 16.64 18.25 -7.97
N LEU A 104 15.30 18.14 -8.05
CA LEU A 104 14.38 19.19 -7.57
C LEU A 104 14.41 19.32 -6.04
N THR A 105 14.40 18.20 -5.33
CA THR A 105 14.51 18.18 -3.86
C THR A 105 15.84 18.76 -3.39
N ASP A 106 16.95 18.42 -4.05
CA ASP A 106 18.26 19.00 -3.77
C ASP A 106 18.28 20.52 -4.01
N SER A 107 17.66 20.95 -5.10
CA SER A 107 17.50 22.37 -5.43
C SER A 107 16.64 23.08 -4.38
N PHE A 108 15.57 22.44 -3.89
CA PHE A 108 14.70 22.98 -2.84
C PHE A 108 15.47 23.18 -1.52
N ASN A 109 16.30 22.19 -1.15
CA ASN A 109 17.11 22.26 0.06
C ASN A 109 18.17 23.37 -0.02
N LYS A 110 18.79 23.54 -1.19
CA LYS A 110 19.81 24.58 -1.46
C LYS A 110 19.26 25.98 -1.69
N ALA A 111 17.97 26.11 -2.02
CA ALA A 111 17.35 27.40 -2.28
C ALA A 111 17.36 28.29 -1.03
N GLU A 112 17.89 29.51 -1.17
CA GLU A 112 18.02 30.48 -0.07
C GLU A 112 16.69 31.19 0.26
N THR A 113 15.88 31.44 -0.77
CA THR A 113 14.63 32.18 -0.62
C THR A 113 13.42 31.25 -0.56
N TRP A 114 12.42 31.64 0.23
CA TRP A 114 11.15 30.92 0.27
C TRP A 114 10.44 30.94 -1.08
N THR A 115 10.57 32.03 -1.84
CA THR A 115 9.95 32.14 -3.17
C THR A 115 10.49 31.09 -4.15
N LEU A 116 11.80 30.86 -4.18
CA LEU A 116 12.41 29.81 -4.99
C LEU A 116 12.02 28.42 -4.48
N ARG A 117 12.00 28.22 -3.15
CA ARG A 117 11.51 26.98 -2.54
C ARG A 117 10.06 26.67 -2.92
N GLN A 118 9.19 27.67 -2.88
CA GLN A 118 7.78 27.50 -3.24
C GLN A 118 7.60 27.22 -4.73
N GLN A 119 8.42 27.81 -5.60
CA GLN A 119 8.45 27.48 -7.03
C GLN A 119 8.83 26.02 -7.26
N LEU A 120 9.96 25.57 -6.70
CA LEU A 120 10.42 24.18 -6.82
C LEU A 120 9.40 23.20 -6.22
N LEU A 121 8.83 23.55 -5.07
CA LEU A 121 7.80 22.74 -4.42
C LEU A 121 6.51 22.68 -5.23
N SER A 122 6.13 23.75 -5.94
CA SER A 122 4.98 23.75 -6.85
C SER A 122 5.15 22.74 -7.98
N ILE A 123 6.37 22.60 -8.51
CA ILE A 123 6.72 21.62 -9.54
C ILE A 123 6.60 20.20 -8.99
N ILE A 124 7.14 19.94 -7.80
CA ILE A 124 7.07 18.62 -7.15
C ILE A 124 5.62 18.25 -6.80
N SER A 125 4.82 19.21 -6.32
CA SER A 125 3.48 18.96 -5.77
C SER A 125 2.37 18.77 -6.80
N LYS A 126 2.62 19.10 -8.08
CA LYS A 126 1.62 19.06 -9.15
C LYS A 126 0.94 17.69 -9.27
N ASP A 127 1.75 16.64 -9.37
CA ASP A 127 1.29 15.27 -9.60
C ASP A 127 1.50 14.35 -8.38
N LYS A 128 1.84 14.92 -7.22
CA LYS A 128 2.20 14.17 -6.00
C LYS A 128 1.36 14.55 -4.81
N SER A 129 0.97 13.55 -4.01
CA SER A 129 0.25 13.78 -2.75
C SER A 129 1.16 14.37 -1.68
N PHE A 130 0.58 14.96 -0.63
CA PHE A 130 1.36 15.46 0.50
C PHE A 130 2.26 14.37 1.10
N ASP A 131 1.76 13.15 1.25
CA ASP A 131 2.51 12.06 1.87
C ASP A 131 3.74 11.69 1.04
N GLU A 132 3.61 11.66 -0.29
CA GLU A 132 4.73 11.40 -1.21
C GLU A 132 5.79 12.50 -1.15
N VAL A 133 5.37 13.77 -1.13
CA VAL A 133 6.30 14.91 -1.07
C VAL A 133 6.95 15.05 0.30
N SER A 134 6.22 14.75 1.38
CA SER A 134 6.75 14.77 2.75
C SER A 134 7.83 13.72 2.97
N MET A 135 7.84 12.64 2.19
CA MET A 135 8.92 11.64 2.21
C MET A 135 10.19 12.16 1.54
N LEU A 136 10.05 12.91 0.43
CA LEU A 136 11.16 13.54 -0.28
C LEU A 136 11.76 14.70 0.52
N ILE A 137 10.92 15.48 1.21
CA ILE A 137 11.33 16.66 1.98
C ILE A 137 10.87 16.46 3.44
N PRO A 138 11.71 15.82 4.28
CA PRO A 138 11.41 15.65 5.70
C PRO A 138 11.19 17.00 6.39
N GLY A 139 10.11 17.10 7.18
CA GLY A 139 9.75 18.34 7.88
C GLY A 139 8.92 19.33 7.05
N LEU A 140 8.49 18.96 5.84
CA LEU A 140 7.53 19.75 5.09
C LEU A 140 6.19 19.82 5.81
N THR A 141 5.67 21.04 6.03
CA THR A 141 4.35 21.23 6.63
C THR A 141 3.26 21.21 5.58
N ARG A 142 2.06 20.73 5.95
CA ARG A 142 0.87 20.79 5.08
C ARG A 142 0.60 22.19 4.54
N TYR A 143 0.79 23.21 5.38
CA TYR A 143 0.65 24.61 4.97
C TYR A 143 1.52 24.95 3.76
N ARG A 144 2.82 24.63 3.82
CA ARG A 144 3.77 24.90 2.73
C ARG A 144 3.44 24.12 1.46
N TYR A 145 2.99 22.87 1.61
CA TYR A 145 2.51 22.05 0.50
C TYR A 145 1.29 22.69 -0.18
N TYR A 146 0.24 23.01 0.58
CA TYR A 146 -0.98 23.59 0.01
C TYR A 146 -0.77 25.00 -0.55
N MET A 147 0.11 25.81 0.05
CA MET A 147 0.50 27.09 -0.55
C MET A 147 1.17 26.93 -1.92
N SER A 148 1.98 25.89 -2.10
CA SER A 148 2.68 25.63 -3.36
C SER A 148 1.74 25.06 -4.41
N ARG A 149 0.80 24.21 -3.99
CA ARG A 149 -0.28 23.69 -4.84
C ARG A 149 -1.23 24.79 -5.29
N HIS A 150 -1.63 25.67 -4.39
CA HIS A 150 -2.42 26.85 -4.75
C HIS A 150 -1.68 27.74 -5.75
N HIS A 151 -0.36 27.96 -5.56
CA HIS A 151 0.46 28.73 -6.51
C HIS A 151 0.47 28.09 -7.91
N GLU A 152 0.57 26.76 -7.97
CA GLU A 152 0.48 26.01 -9.22
C GLU A 152 -0.89 26.18 -9.89
N GLU A 153 -1.98 26.10 -9.13
CA GLU A 153 -3.34 26.27 -9.62
C GLU A 153 -3.63 27.72 -10.09
N SER A 154 -3.07 28.73 -9.43
CA SER A 154 -3.38 30.15 -9.70
C SER A 154 -2.47 30.81 -10.74
N GLU A 155 -1.15 30.59 -10.63
CA GLU A 155 -0.14 31.26 -11.46
C GLU A 155 0.50 30.30 -12.48
N GLY A 156 0.44 29.00 -12.21
CA GLY A 156 1.05 27.96 -13.03
C GLY A 156 2.28 27.32 -12.38
N CYS A 157 2.54 26.08 -12.78
CA CYS A 157 3.64 25.27 -12.27
C CYS A 157 5.02 25.93 -12.49
N GLY A 158 5.79 26.11 -11.41
CA GLY A 158 7.16 26.64 -11.47
C GLY A 158 7.25 28.14 -11.80
N MET A 159 6.13 28.86 -11.85
CA MET A 159 6.12 30.26 -12.25
C MET A 159 6.72 31.18 -11.17
N PRO A 160 7.48 32.23 -11.57
CA PRO A 160 8.16 33.10 -10.62
C PRO A 160 7.16 33.85 -9.72
N ILE A 161 7.42 33.81 -8.41
CA ILE A 161 6.63 34.54 -7.41
C ILE A 161 7.13 35.98 -7.38
N LEU A 162 6.34 36.89 -7.94
CA LEU A 162 6.61 38.32 -7.88
C LEU A 162 6.29 38.83 -6.47
N VAL A 163 7.34 39.16 -5.70
CA VAL A 163 7.17 39.83 -4.41
C VAL A 163 6.68 41.25 -4.69
N LYS A 164 5.39 41.49 -4.47
CA LYS A 164 4.84 42.86 -4.56
C LYS A 164 5.33 43.64 -3.35
N ASP A 165 6.19 44.62 -3.57
CA ASP A 165 6.63 45.56 -2.54
C ASP A 165 5.42 46.33 -2.00
N THR A 166 4.83 45.84 -0.91
CA THR A 166 3.78 46.54 -0.19
C THR A 166 4.45 47.58 0.70
N LYS A 167 4.64 48.79 0.15
CA LYS A 167 4.99 49.97 0.96
C LYS A 167 3.87 50.20 1.97
N ARG A 168 4.12 49.87 3.24
CA ARG A 168 3.19 50.20 4.33
C ARG A 168 3.12 51.73 4.44
N GLN A 169 1.99 52.30 4.09
CA GLN A 169 1.73 53.72 4.32
C GLN A 169 1.20 53.90 5.73
N ARG A 170 1.78 54.86 6.46
CA ARG A 170 1.29 55.32 7.75
C ARG A 170 -0.03 56.05 7.50
N ILE A 171 -1.09 55.60 8.16
CA ILE A 171 -2.37 56.31 8.19
C ILE A 171 -2.19 57.47 9.19
N GLU A 172 -2.42 58.69 8.72
CA GLU A 172 -2.55 59.89 9.57
C GLU A 172 -3.96 60.02 10.14
#